data_AF-A0A503NN69-F1
#
_entry.id   AF-A0A503NN69-F1
#
_cell.length_a   1.000
_cell.length_b   1.000
_cell.length_c   1.000
_cell.angle_alpha   90.00
_cell.angle_beta   90.00
_cell.angle_gamma   90.00
#
_symmetry.space_group_name_H-M   'P 1'
#
loop_
_entity.id
_entity.type
_entity.pdbx_description
1 polymer ?
#
loop_
_entity_poly.entity_id
_entity_poly.type
_entity_poly.pdbx_seq_one_letter_code
_entity_poly.pdbx_strand_id
1 'polypeptide(L)'
;MARPRINGPQRAANDPNYPDDCRQALEPHFQSLLMAAARAGWAPAEITRALLVMAADSYYAHAPEDDPLAFRIASERETGAVKAPLG
;
A
#
# COMPACT_ATOMS: atom_id res chain seq x y z
N MET A 1 18.69 10.77 -10.16
CA MET A 1 17.25 10.74 -10.50
C MET A 1 16.55 11.82 -9.68
N ALA A 2 15.65 12.61 -10.27
CA ALA A 2 14.89 13.61 -9.51
C ALA A 2 13.89 12.90 -8.59
N ARG A 3 13.85 13.29 -7.31
CA ARG A 3 12.88 12.74 -6.36
C ARG A 3 11.47 13.20 -6.79
N PRO A 4 10.49 12.29 -6.91
CA PRO A 4 9.12 12.70 -7.21
C PRO A 4 8.64 13.68 -6.12
N ARG A 5 8.15 14.85 -6.55
CA ARG A 5 7.57 15.84 -5.64
C ARG A 5 6.09 15.47 -5.44
N ILE A 6 5.79 14.88 -4.30
CA ILE A 6 4.43 14.64 -3.81
C ILE A 6 4.15 15.74 -2.80
N ASN A 7 3.14 16.57 -3.07
CA ASN A 7 2.70 17.59 -2.11
C ASN A 7 1.83 16.92 -1.04
N GLY A 8 1.95 17.35 0.21
CA GLY A 8 1.06 16.89 1.27
C GLY A 8 -0.39 17.35 1.04
N PRO A 9 -1.37 16.63 1.63
CA PRO A 9 -2.76 17.09 1.65
C PRO A 9 -2.83 18.48 2.29
N GLN A 10 -3.66 19.36 1.73
CA GLN A 10 -3.77 20.76 2.17
C GLN A 10 -4.74 20.90 3.35
N ARG A 11 -5.73 20.01 3.43
CA ARG A 11 -6.71 19.96 4.51
C ARG A 11 -6.16 19.26 5.74
N ALA A 12 -6.75 19.57 6.90
CA ALA A 12 -6.48 18.87 8.15
C ALA A 12 -7.06 17.45 8.11
N ALA A 13 -6.45 16.53 8.87
CA ALA A 13 -6.83 15.11 8.89
C ALA A 13 -8.27 14.83 9.34
N ASN A 14 -8.91 15.77 10.03
CA ASN A 14 -10.31 15.68 10.48
C ASN A 14 -11.32 16.23 9.47
N ASP A 15 -10.88 16.80 8.34
CA ASP A 15 -11.77 17.26 7.28
C ASP A 15 -12.39 16.05 6.56
N PRO A 16 -13.72 16.02 6.32
CA PRO A 16 -14.38 14.93 5.59
C PRO A 16 -13.78 14.65 4.20
N ASN A 17 -13.17 15.65 3.57
CA ASN A 17 -12.56 15.55 2.23
C ASN A 17 -11.05 15.27 2.27
N TYR A 18 -10.45 15.11 3.47
CA TYR A 18 -9.04 14.76 3.61
C TYR A 18 -8.65 13.48 2.86
N PRO A 19 -9.46 12.40 2.82
CA PRO A 19 -9.15 11.21 2.02
C PRO A 19 -9.03 11.50 0.52
N ASP A 20 -9.86 12.40 -0.01
CA ASP A 20 -9.80 12.79 -1.42
C ASP A 20 -8.54 13.61 -1.73
N ASP A 21 -8.13 14.51 -0.83
CA ASP A 21 -6.86 15.25 -0.97
C ASP A 21 -5.66 14.29 -1.01
N CYS A 22 -5.64 13.31 -0.10
CA CYS A 22 -4.61 12.28 -0.06
C CYS A 22 -4.55 11.51 -1.39
N ARG A 23 -5.71 11.09 -1.90
CA ARG A 23 -5.80 10.39 -3.18
C ARG A 23 -5.31 11.26 -4.34
N GLN A 24 -5.77 12.50 -4.44
CA GLN A 24 -5.37 13.43 -5.51
C GLN A 24 -3.86 13.69 -5.51
N ALA A 25 -3.23 13.78 -4.33
CA ALA A 25 -1.80 13.97 -4.21
C ALA A 25 -0.98 12.77 -4.74
N LEU A 26 -1.47 11.54 -4.51
CA LEU A 26 -0.76 10.30 -4.86
C LEU A 26 -1.11 9.75 -6.25
N GLU A 27 -2.32 10.02 -6.74
CA GLU A 27 -2.87 9.40 -7.94
C GLU A 27 -2.00 9.57 -9.20
N PRO A 28 -1.43 10.73 -9.53
CA PRO A 28 -0.57 10.88 -10.70
C PRO A 28 0.68 9.98 -10.66
N HIS A 29 1.26 9.80 -9.47
CA HIS A 29 2.45 8.97 -9.26
C HIS A 29 2.09 7.48 -9.30
N PHE A 30 0.95 7.13 -8.70
CA PHE A 30 0.41 5.78 -8.75
C PHE A 30 0.09 5.35 -10.19
N GLN A 31 -0.59 6.19 -10.96
CA GLN A 31 -0.89 5.94 -12.38
C GLN A 31 0.39 5.81 -13.21
N SER A 32 1.39 6.66 -12.96
CA SER A 32 2.68 6.59 -13.66
C SER A 32 3.38 5.24 -13.42
N LEU A 33 3.32 4.72 -12.19
CA LEU A 33 3.88 3.43 -11.83
C LEU A 33 3.12 2.27 -12.49
N LEU A 34 1.78 2.30 -12.48
CA LEU A 34 0.94 1.33 -13.18
C LEU A 34 1.30 1.26 -14.67
N MET A 35 1.37 2.42 -15.33
CA MET A 35 1.68 2.52 -16.75
C MET A 35 3.10 2.03 -17.06
N ALA A 36 4.07 2.29 -16.18
CA ALA A 36 5.44 1.82 -16.36
C ALA A 36 5.52 0.29 -16.28
N ALA A 37 4.86 -0.33 -15.29
CA ALA A 37 4.83 -1.79 -15.15
C ALA A 37 4.06 -2.46 -16.30
N ALA A 38 2.94 -1.88 -16.73
CA ALA A 38 2.19 -2.37 -17.89
C ALA A 38 3.02 -2.31 -19.18
N ARG A 39 3.77 -1.23 -19.41
CA ARG A 39 4.71 -1.12 -20.55
C ARG A 39 5.86 -2.14 -20.48
N ALA A 40 6.23 -2.57 -19.29
CA ALA A 40 7.20 -3.64 -19.07
C ALA A 40 6.61 -5.05 -19.29
N GLY A 41 5.32 -5.16 -19.66
CA GLY A 41 4.65 -6.42 -19.99
C GLY A 41 3.99 -7.13 -18.82
N TRP A 42 3.85 -6.48 -17.66
CA TRP A 42 3.22 -7.10 -16.48
C TRP A 42 1.71 -7.17 -16.65
N ALA A 43 1.10 -8.26 -16.17
CA ALA A 43 -0.35 -8.37 -16.17
C ALA A 43 -0.97 -7.44 -15.10
N PRO A 44 -2.17 -6.87 -15.35
CA PRO A 44 -2.82 -5.95 -14.40
C PRO A 44 -2.99 -6.53 -12.98
N ALA A 45 -3.27 -7.84 -12.87
CA ALA A 45 -3.41 -8.52 -11.60
C ALA A 45 -2.08 -8.61 -10.82
N GLU A 46 -0.96 -8.82 -11.52
CA GLU A 46 0.38 -8.89 -10.92
C GLU A 46 0.81 -7.53 -10.38
N ILE A 47 0.59 -6.48 -11.17
CA ILE A 47 0.88 -5.10 -10.78
C ILE A 47 0.08 -4.74 -9.53
N THR A 48 -1.24 -4.97 -9.56
CA THR A 48 -2.13 -4.65 -8.43
C THR A 48 -1.71 -5.39 -7.16
N ARG A 49 -1.47 -6.70 -7.27
CA ARG A 49 -1.03 -7.52 -6.13
C ARG A 49 0.29 -7.03 -5.55
N ALA A 50 1.29 -6.76 -6.40
CA ALA A 50 2.59 -6.28 -5.94
C ALA A 50 2.48 -4.93 -5.23
N LEU A 51 1.70 -3.99 -5.75
CA LEU A 51 1.50 -2.67 -5.15
C LEU A 51 0.79 -2.74 -3.79
N LEU A 52 -0.23 -3.58 -3.67
CA LEU A 52 -0.92 -3.80 -2.38
C LEU A 52 0.03 -4.38 -1.33
N VAL A 53 0.83 -5.37 -1.70
CA VAL A 53 1.82 -5.98 -0.79
C VAL A 53 2.88 -4.96 -0.36
N MET A 54 3.45 -4.19 -1.29
CA MET A 54 4.45 -3.17 -0.94
C MET A 54 3.88 -2.06 -0.04
N ALA A 55 2.64 -1.63 -0.28
CA ALA A 55 1.97 -0.64 0.57
C ALA A 55 1.77 -1.19 1.99
N ALA A 56 1.31 -2.43 2.09
CA ALA A 56 1.15 -3.13 3.36
C ALA A 56 2.51 -3.27 4.08
N ASP A 57 3.53 -3.83 3.44
CA ASP A 57 4.85 -4.02 4.04
C ASP A 57 5.49 -2.69 4.49
N SER A 58 5.33 -1.62 3.69
CA SER A 58 5.82 -0.28 4.07
C SER A 58 5.09 0.28 5.29
N TYR A 59 3.80 -0.01 5.43
CA TYR A 59 3.04 0.34 6.62
C TYR A 59 3.62 -0.38 7.84
N TYR A 60 3.80 -1.70 7.81
CA TYR A 60 4.36 -2.44 8.96
C TYR A 60 5.78 -2.02 9.32
N ALA A 61 6.62 -1.66 8.33
CA ALA A 61 7.99 -1.23 8.59
C ALA A 61 8.08 0.13 9.30
N HIS A 62 7.03 0.94 9.23
CA HIS A 62 7.02 2.31 9.73
C HIS A 62 5.83 2.63 10.65
N ALA A 63 4.95 1.66 10.91
CA ALA A 63 3.82 1.81 11.81
C ALA A 63 4.33 1.94 13.26
N PRO A 64 3.69 2.79 14.08
CA PRO A 64 3.88 2.75 15.53
C PRO A 64 3.53 1.36 16.06
N GLU A 65 4.23 0.89 17.12
CA GLU A 65 3.98 -0.43 17.73
C GLU A 65 2.52 -0.67 18.15
N ASP A 66 1.74 0.40 18.35
CA ASP A 66 0.35 0.37 18.81
C ASP A 66 -0.71 0.39 17.69
N ASP A 67 -0.33 0.16 16.43
CA ASP A 67 -1.28 0.24 15.31
C ASP A 67 -2.20 -1.00 15.19
N PRO A 68 -3.54 -0.85 15.24
CA PRO A 68 -4.48 -1.99 15.17
C PRO A 68 -4.44 -2.77 13.86
N LEU A 69 -4.08 -2.14 12.74
CA LEU A 69 -3.88 -2.82 11.44
C LEU A 69 -2.56 -3.59 11.40
N ALA A 70 -1.57 -3.18 12.21
CA ALA A 70 -0.33 -3.92 12.39
C ALA A 70 -0.61 -5.30 13.03
N PHE A 71 -1.42 -5.30 14.09
CA PHE A 71 -1.77 -6.50 14.86
C PHE A 71 -2.65 -7.50 14.08
N ARG A 72 -3.67 -7.02 13.36
CA ARG A 72 -4.65 -7.90 12.66
C ARG A 72 -4.02 -8.78 11.58
N ILE A 73 -3.09 -8.25 10.80
CA ILE A 73 -2.46 -9.00 9.70
C ILE A 73 -1.26 -9.84 10.18
N ALA A 74 -0.56 -9.43 11.24
CA ALA A 74 0.41 -10.30 11.92
C ALA A 74 -0.26 -11.58 12.45
N SER A 75 -1.43 -11.45 13.06
CA SER A 75 -2.25 -12.59 13.50
C SER A 75 -2.66 -13.51 12.33
N GLU A 76 -2.99 -12.95 11.17
CA GLU A 76 -3.33 -13.74 9.97
C GLU A 76 -2.11 -14.47 9.39
N ARG A 77 -0.89 -13.89 9.48
CA ARG A 77 0.36 -14.56 9.07
C ARG A 77 0.71 -15.76 9.96
N GLU A 78 0.44 -15.69 11.27
CA GLU A 78 0.64 -16.82 12.20
C GLU A 78 -0.40 -17.94 11.99
N THR A 79 -1.62 -17.58 11.62
CA THR A 79 -2.71 -18.55 11.43
C THR A 79 -2.60 -19.32 10.11
N GLY A 80 -1.93 -18.75 9.10
CA GLY A 80 -1.66 -19.41 7.82
C GLY A 80 -0.53 -20.47 7.84
N ALA A 81 0.28 -20.52 8.90
CA ALA A 81 1.37 -21.48 9.03
C ALA A 81 0.93 -22.85 9.62
N VAL A 82 -0.29 -22.95 10.16
CA VAL A 82 -0.79 -24.17 10.81
C VAL A 82 -1.94 -24.77 9.99
N LYS A 83 -1.64 -25.34 8.82
CA LYS A 83 -2.35 -26.49 8.21
C LYS A 83 -1.75 -26.86 6.84
N ALA A 84 -0.60 -27.51 6.87
CA ALA A 84 -0.30 -28.54 5.89
C ALA A 84 -0.46 -29.88 6.61
N PRO A 85 -1.46 -30.72 6.27
CA PRO A 85 -1.54 -32.06 6.84
C PRO A 85 -0.37 -32.88 6.31
N LEU A 86 0.44 -33.42 7.22
CA LEU A 86 1.26 -34.59 6.96
C LEU A 86 0.37 -35.82 7.14
N GLY A 87 0.14 -36.56 6.05
CA GLY A 87 -0.55 -37.85 6.07
C GLY A 87 -1.80 -37.90 5.22
#